data_AF-A0A3S4HV90-F1
#
_entry.id   AF-A0A3S4HV90-F1
#
_cell.length_a   1.000
_cell.length_b   1.000
_cell.length_c   1.000
_cell.angle_alpha   90.00
_cell.angle_beta   90.00
_cell.angle_gamma   90.00
#
_symmetry.space_group_name_H-M   'P 1'
#
loop_
_entity.id
_entity.type
_entity.pdbx_description
1 polymer ?
#
loop_
_entity_poly.entity_id
_entity_poly.type
_entity_poly.pdbx_seq_one_letter_code
_entity_poly.pdbx_strand_id
1 'polypeptide(L)' 'MEKLFSPVAARKAQEEYCKNKHVPHFAPNDGICFRCKKDIYQQNGLRGYETGISLNEANTTHVIYCPHCNRSYCD' A
#
# COMPACT_ATOMS: atom_id res chain seq x y z
N MET A 1 14.90 4.66 10.62
CA MET A 1 14.73 3.49 9.74
C MET A 1 14.34 4.00 8.36
N GLU A 2 15.12 3.67 7.34
CA GLU A 2 14.78 4.04 5.96
C GLU A 2 13.55 3.26 5.51
N LYS A 3 12.59 3.95 4.89
CA LYS A 3 11.40 3.30 4.31
C LYS A 3 11.81 2.68 2.97
N LEU A 4 11.74 1.35 2.88
CA LEU A 4 11.94 0.63 1.62
C LEU A 4 10.64 0.59 0.83
N PHE A 5 10.66 1.15 -0.38
CA PHE A 5 9.53 1.11 -1.32
C PHE A 5 9.87 0.14 -2.45
N SER A 6 9.12 -0.96 -2.51
CA SER A 6 9.24 -1.97 -3.57
C SER A 6 7.85 -2.47 -3.92
N PRO A 7 7.21 -1.95 -4.99
CA PRO A 7 5.82 -2.28 -5.29
C PRO A 7 5.55 -3.77 -5.47
N VAL A 8 6.46 -4.49 -6.13
CA VAL A 8 6.33 -5.93 -6.33
C VAL A 8 6.35 -6.68 -4.99
N ALA A 9 7.32 -6.37 -4.13
CA ALA A 9 7.45 -7.03 -2.83
C ALA A 9 6.31 -6.64 -1.88
N ALA A 10 5.89 -5.37 -1.89
CA ALA A 10 4.85 -4.86 -1.01
C ALA A 10 3.46 -5.41 -1.36
N ARG A 11 3.15 -5.59 -2.65
CA ARG A 11 1.92 -6.30 -3.08
C ARG A 11 1.86 -7.72 -2.52
N LYS A 12 2.95 -8.46 -2.67
CA LYS A 12 3.05 -9.84 -2.17
C LYS A 12 2.96 -9.89 -0.64
N ALA A 13 3.63 -8.96 0.04
CA ALA A 13 3.57 -8.83 1.49
C ALA A 13 2.13 -8.56 1.98
N GLN A 14 1.40 -7.65 1.32
CA GLN A 14 0.02 -7.35 1.70
C GLN A 14 -0.90 -8.55 1.48
N GLU A 15 -0.69 -9.30 0.39
CA GLU A 15 -1.43 -10.54 0.13
C GLU A 15 -1.18 -11.58 1.23
N GLU A 16 0.08 -11.80 1.59
CA GLU A 16 0.48 -12.74 2.66
C GLU A 16 -0.04 -12.28 4.03
N TYR A 17 0.04 -10.99 4.34
CA TYR A 17 -0.52 -10.41 5.57
C TYR A 17 -2.01 -10.70 5.68
N CYS A 18 -2.78 -10.42 4.62
CA CYS A 18 -4.22 -10.63 4.62
C CYS A 18 -4.59 -12.11 4.77
N LYS A 19 -3.87 -13.01 4.09
CA LYS A 19 -4.03 -14.46 4.23
C LYS A 19 -3.74 -14.94 5.65
N ASN A 20 -2.60 -14.55 6.21
CA ASN A 20 -2.17 -15.00 7.54
C ASN A 20 -3.07 -14.47 8.67
N LYS A 21 -3.55 -13.23 8.53
CA LYS A 21 -4.45 -12.59 9.51
C LYS A 21 -5.93 -12.94 9.28
N HIS A 22 -6.26 -13.68 8.21
CA HIS A 22 -7.63 -14.01 7.83
C HIS A 22 -8.52 -12.77 7.65
N VAL A 23 -7.98 -11.71 7.05
CA VAL A 23 -8.69 -10.45 6.76
C VAL A 23 -8.87 -10.28 5.24
N PRO A 24 -9.93 -9.61 4.78
CA PRO A 24 -10.16 -9.35 3.35
C PRO A 24 -9.03 -8.52 2.73
N HIS A 25 -8.65 -8.82 1.49
CA HIS A 25 -7.68 -8.03 0.74
C HIS A 25 -8.39 -6.86 0.05
N PHE A 26 -8.28 -5.65 0.62
CA PHE A 26 -8.90 -4.43 0.06
C PHE A 26 -7.99 -3.64 -0.88
N ALA A 27 -6.68 -3.67 -0.65
CA ALA A 27 -5.72 -3.02 -1.54
C ALA A 27 -5.83 -3.55 -2.99
N PRO A 28 -5.61 -2.70 -4.00
CA PRO A 28 -5.60 -3.12 -5.40
C PRO A 28 -4.51 -4.17 -5.66
N ASN A 29 -4.90 -5.27 -6.31
CA ASN A 29 -4.01 -6.40 -6.62
C ASN A 29 -2.80 -6.01 -7.48
N ASP A 30 -2.96 -5.02 -8.36
CA ASP A 30 -1.89 -4.46 -9.20
C ASP A 30 -1.14 -3.31 -8.51
N GLY A 31 -1.58 -2.88 -7.32
CA GLY A 31 -1.06 -1.72 -6.60
C GLY A 31 -1.62 -0.38 -7.10
N ILE A 32 -2.38 -0.35 -8.20
CA ILE A 32 -2.82 0.91 -8.82
C ILE A 32 -4.14 1.37 -8.21
N CYS A 33 -4.13 2.56 -7.62
CA CYS A 33 -5.35 3.15 -7.10
C CYS A 33 -6.35 3.42 -8.23
N PHE A 34 -7.58 2.88 -8.12
CA PHE A 34 -8.62 3.09 -9.12
C PHE A 34 -9.01 4.57 -9.30
N ARG A 35 -8.80 5.41 -8.28
CA ARG A 35 -9.13 6.84 -8.28
C ARG A 35 -8.01 7.70 -8.85
N CYS A 36 -6.81 7.67 -8.25
CA CYS A 36 -5.72 8.57 -8.63
C CYS A 36 -4.71 7.96 -9.62
N LYS A 37 -4.88 6.68 -9.99
CA LYS A 37 -4.04 5.95 -10.96
C LYS A 37 -2.55 5.85 -10.59
N LYS A 38 -2.20 6.14 -9.34
CA LYS A 38 -0.84 5.98 -8.80
C LYS A 38 -0.70 4.62 -8.12
N ASP A 39 0.50 4.05 -8.20
CA ASP A 39 0.87 2.85 -7.45
C ASP A 39 1.00 3.20 -5.96
N ILE A 40 0.16 2.58 -5.13
CA ILE A 40 0.11 2.86 -3.69
C ILE A 40 1.35 2.43 -2.93
N TYR A 41 2.16 1.52 -3.50
CA TYR A 41 3.40 1.02 -2.91
C TYR A 41 4.64 1.74 -3.44
N GLN A 42 4.45 2.71 -4.34
CA GLN A 42 5.51 3.57 -4.82
C GLN A 42 5.56 4.85 -3.98
N GLN A 43 6.77 5.27 -3.66
CA GLN A 43 6.99 6.56 -3.04
C GLN A 43 6.61 7.68 -4.01
N ASN A 44 5.84 8.65 -3.54
CA ASN A 44 5.48 9.84 -4.31
C ASN A 44 5.50 11.08 -3.42
N GLY A 45 6.01 12.20 -3.94
CA GLY A 45 6.13 13.46 -3.23
C GLY A 45 7.52 14.07 -3.30
N LEU A 46 7.67 15.25 -2.69
CA LEU A 46 8.93 15.96 -2.54
C LEU A 46 9.44 15.81 -1.11
N ARG A 47 10.77 15.93 -0.93
CA ARG A 47 11.47 15.77 0.36
C ARG A 47 10.73 16.50 1.49
N GLY A 48 10.22 15.74 2.46
CA GLY A 48 9.47 16.23 3.62
C GLY A 48 7.98 15.89 3.64
N TYR A 49 7.38 15.55 2.49
CA TYR A 49 6.01 15.04 2.41
C TYR A 49 5.92 13.91 1.39
N GLU A 50 6.34 12.73 1.82
CA GLU A 50 6.36 11.53 1.01
C GLU A 50 5.18 10.63 1.38
N THR A 51 4.46 10.20 0.34
CA THR A 51 3.33 9.28 0.41
C THR A 51 3.72 7.95 -0.23
N GLY A 52 2.99 6.90 0.11
CA GLY A 52 3.25 5.54 -0.36
C GLY A 52 3.33 4.57 0.82
N ILE A 53 2.87 3.35 0.59
CA ILE A 53 2.96 2.25 1.55
C ILE A 53 4.33 1.58 1.38
N SER A 54 5.13 1.59 2.44
CA SER A 54 6.42 0.90 2.45
C SER A 54 6.25 -0.61 2.53
N LEU A 55 7.30 -1.38 2.18
CA LEU A 55 7.30 -2.83 2.34
C LEU A 55 7.01 -3.26 3.78
N ASN A 56 7.60 -2.57 4.76
CA ASN A 56 7.38 -2.88 6.18
C ASN A 56 5.92 -2.62 6.60
N GLU A 57 5.33 -1.53 6.12
CA GLU A 57 3.93 -1.20 6.38
C GLU A 57 2.98 -2.24 5.78
N ALA A 58 3.21 -2.66 4.54
CA ALA A 58 2.46 -3.74 3.89
C ALA A 58 2.60 -5.10 4.59
N ASN A 59 3.68 -5.33 5.33
CA ASN A 59 3.86 -6.56 6.12
C ASN A 59 3.17 -6.52 7.49
N THR A 60 2.80 -5.35 7.99
CA THR A 60 2.42 -5.17 9.40
C THR A 60 1.02 -4.58 9.57
N THR A 61 0.50 -3.92 8.53
CA THR A 61 -0.74 -3.15 8.59
C THR A 61 -1.72 -3.60 7.51
N HIS A 62 -3.02 -3.57 7.85
CA HIS A 62 -4.08 -3.82 6.87
C HIS A 62 -4.27 -2.58 5.98
N VAL A 63 -3.74 -2.63 4.76
CA VAL A 63 -3.85 -1.52 3.80
C VAL A 63 -5.26 -1.48 3.23
N ILE A 64 -6.03 -0.51 3.70
CA ILE A 64 -7.44 -0.30 3.32
C ILE A 64 -7.69 1.04 2.62
N TYR A 65 -6.63 1.76 2.26
CA TYR A 65 -6.74 3.09 1.67
C TYR A 65 -5.60 3.40 0.70
N CYS A 66 -5.78 4.44 -0.11
CA CYS A 66 -4.73 5.00 -0.95
C CYS A 66 -3.96 6.11 -0.21
N PRO A 67 -2.64 6.00 -0.01
CA PRO A 67 -1.85 7.02 0.68
C PRO A 67 -1.67 8.32 -0.12
N HIS A 68 -1.98 8.33 -1.41
CA HIS A 68 -1.79 9.51 -2.29
C HIS A 68 -3.03 10.39 -2.40
N CYS A 69 -4.22 9.82 -2.30
CA CYS A 69 -5.48 10.55 -2.47
C CYS A 69 -6.48 10.30 -1.34
N ASN A 70 -6.06 9.58 -0.29
CA ASN A 70 -6.83 9.25 0.89
C ASN A 70 -8.18 8.58 0.59
N ARG A 71 -8.26 7.85 -0.53
CA ARG A 71 -9.46 7.08 -0.88
C ARG A 71 -9.50 5.79 -0.07
N SER A 72 -10.61 5.54 0.62
CA SER A 72 -10.88 4.24 1.25
C SER A 72 -11.17 3.17 0.18
N TYR A 73 -10.70 1.96 0.45
CA TYR A 73 -11.00 0.73 -0.27
C TYR A 73 -11.93 -0.19 0.51
N CYS A 74 -12.14 0.12 1.80
CA CYS A 74 -13.13 -0.51 2.66
C CYS A 74 -14.23 0.52 2.90
N ASP A 75 -15.24 0.51 2.03
CA ASP A 75 -16.49 1.25 2.21
C ASP A 75 -17.65 0.25 2.36
#